data_AF-A0A2K8YSQ9-F1
#
_entry.id   AF-A0A2K8YSQ9-F1
#
_cell.length_a   1.000
_cell.length_b   1.000
_cell.length_c   1.000
_cell.angle_alpha   90.00
_cell.angle_beta   90.00
_cell.angle_gamma   90.00
#
_symmetry.space_group_name_H-M   'P 1'
#
loop_
_entity.id
_entity.type
_entity.pdbx_description
1 polymer ?
#
loop_
_entity_poly.entity_id
_entity_poly.type
_entity_poly.pdbx_seq_one_letter_code
_entity_poly.pdbx_strand_id
1 'polypeptide(L)'
;MAKDKLAGVPTLTRNEPAPKPVATVPVQPKPLSTRPSFGEPTRRDTAAALPFGRQNYTLMLIGIGVILAGFFIMSLDKEEFGFGFLGLTLGPIVVMGGFMLEFFAILARPKA
;
A
#
# COMPACT_ATOMS: atom_id res chain seq x y z
N MET A 1 57.23 41.24 8.87
CA MET A 1 55.82 40.77 8.94
C MET A 1 55.63 39.65 7.93
N ALA A 2 54.88 38.60 8.33
CA ALA A 2 54.31 37.46 7.57
C ALA A 2 55.29 36.63 6.69
N LYS A 3 55.77 35.45 7.11
CA LYS A 3 55.11 34.11 7.21
C LYS A 3 54.77 33.42 5.87
N ASP A 4 55.61 32.42 5.59
CA ASP A 4 55.31 31.02 5.24
C ASP A 4 54.70 30.61 3.88
N LYS A 5 55.42 29.62 3.32
CA LYS A 5 54.95 28.42 2.58
C LYS A 5 54.34 28.62 1.19
N LEU A 6 54.90 27.93 0.20
CA LEU A 6 54.47 26.55 -0.16
C LEU A 6 55.37 25.95 -1.25
N ALA A 7 55.46 24.62 -1.21
CA ALA A 7 56.30 23.78 -2.04
C ALA A 7 55.88 23.75 -3.51
N GLY A 8 56.87 23.58 -4.39
CA GLY A 8 56.66 23.29 -5.81
C GLY A 8 57.95 22.77 -6.45
N VAL A 9 58.18 21.47 -6.38
CA VAL A 9 59.27 20.82 -7.14
C VAL A 9 58.77 20.55 -8.57
N PRO A 10 59.48 21.02 -9.61
CA PRO A 10 59.01 20.96 -10.98
C PRO A 10 59.33 19.62 -11.67
N THR A 11 58.35 19.17 -12.47
CA THR A 11 58.47 18.52 -13.78
C THR A 11 59.29 17.23 -13.88
N LEU A 12 58.59 16.10 -13.85
CA LEU A 12 59.03 14.82 -14.40
C LEU A 12 59.17 14.92 -15.93
N THR A 13 60.40 15.01 -16.41
CA THR A 13 60.79 14.70 -17.79
C THR A 13 60.97 13.18 -17.91
N ARG A 14 60.05 12.50 -18.61
CA ARG A 14 60.33 11.16 -19.14
C ARG A 14 59.75 10.94 -20.54
N ASN A 15 60.59 11.27 -21.52
CA ASN A 15 60.87 10.60 -22.80
C ASN A 15 59.72 9.83 -23.48
N GLU A 16 59.17 10.48 -24.49
CA GLU A 16 58.53 9.83 -25.63
C GLU A 16 59.61 9.54 -26.70
N PRO A 17 59.62 8.33 -27.29
CA PRO A 17 59.80 8.26 -28.73
C PRO A 17 58.82 7.27 -29.38
N ALA A 18 57.92 7.81 -30.20
CA ALA A 18 57.24 7.11 -31.30
C ALA A 18 58.29 6.63 -32.36
N PRO A 19 58.03 5.73 -33.35
CA PRO A 19 56.77 5.66 -34.11
C PRO A 19 56.33 4.34 -34.84
N LYS A 20 55.00 4.28 -35.08
CA LYS A 20 54.23 3.65 -36.21
C LYS A 20 54.04 2.12 -36.26
N PRO A 21 52.99 1.60 -36.96
CA PRO A 21 51.61 2.10 -37.15
C PRO A 21 50.58 0.94 -37.02
N VAL A 22 49.58 1.03 -36.15
CA VAL A 22 48.48 0.05 -36.16
C VAL A 22 47.14 0.78 -36.19
N ALA A 23 46.56 0.72 -37.38
CA ALA A 23 45.13 0.70 -37.70
C ALA A 23 44.18 1.32 -36.66
N THR A 24 43.51 2.38 -37.10
CA THR A 24 42.15 2.78 -36.74
C THR A 24 41.31 1.59 -36.28
N VAL A 25 41.05 1.51 -34.96
CA VAL A 25 39.95 0.71 -34.42
C VAL A 25 38.66 1.43 -34.78
N PRO A 26 37.76 0.86 -35.61
CA PRO A 26 36.42 1.40 -35.72
C PRO A 26 35.75 1.20 -34.36
N VAL A 27 35.35 2.29 -33.72
CA VAL A 27 34.46 2.27 -32.56
C VAL A 27 33.15 1.62 -33.03
N GLN A 28 32.98 0.34 -32.72
CA GLN A 28 31.67 -0.29 -32.83
C GLN A 28 30.76 0.35 -31.78
N PRO A 29 29.68 1.05 -32.15
CA PRO A 29 28.64 1.39 -31.19
C PRO A 29 28.03 0.07 -30.72
N LYS A 30 28.22 -0.22 -29.43
CA LYS A 30 27.62 -1.37 -28.75
C LYS A 30 26.12 -1.41 -29.09
N PRO A 31 25.61 -2.45 -29.76
CA PRO A 31 24.21 -2.49 -30.15
C PRO A 31 23.36 -2.47 -28.87
N LEU A 32 22.47 -1.48 -28.79
CA LEU A 32 21.38 -1.41 -27.82
C LEU A 32 20.64 -2.75 -27.87
N SER A 33 20.84 -3.56 -26.82
CA SER A 33 20.12 -4.80 -26.63
C SER A 33 18.67 -4.45 -26.32
N THR A 34 17.84 -4.40 -27.36
CA THR A 34 16.38 -4.44 -27.26
C THR A 34 16.00 -5.79 -26.68
N ARG A 35 15.96 -5.88 -25.35
CA ARG A 35 15.28 -6.97 -24.68
C ARG A 35 13.77 -6.70 -24.81
N PRO A 36 12.97 -7.59 -25.40
CA PRO A 36 11.53 -7.48 -25.27
C PRO A 36 11.22 -7.62 -23.78
N SER A 37 10.65 -6.58 -23.18
CA SER A 37 10.08 -6.62 -21.83
C SER A 37 8.89 -7.57 -21.87
N PHE A 38 9.17 -8.86 -21.76
CA PHE A 38 8.15 -9.90 -21.67
C PHE A 38 7.63 -9.89 -20.24
N GLY A 39 6.45 -9.31 -20.07
CA GLY A 39 5.70 -9.33 -18.83
C GLY A 39 6.29 -8.42 -17.76
N GLU A 40 6.09 -7.11 -17.92
CA GLU A 40 5.85 -6.32 -16.72
C GLU A 40 4.54 -6.87 -16.13
N PRO A 41 4.54 -7.60 -14.99
CA PRO A 41 3.28 -7.82 -14.31
C PRO A 41 2.83 -6.41 -13.99
N THR A 42 1.77 -5.95 -14.65
CA THR A 42 1.17 -4.64 -14.43
C THR A 42 1.13 -4.48 -12.92
N ARG A 43 2.07 -3.73 -12.37
CA ARG A 43 2.17 -3.50 -10.94
C ARG A 43 0.89 -2.73 -10.72
N ARG A 44 -0.17 -3.43 -10.28
CA ARG A 44 -1.47 -2.83 -10.11
C ARG A 44 -1.18 -1.61 -9.27
N ASP A 45 -1.26 -0.46 -9.93
CA ASP A 45 -1.01 0.83 -9.32
C ASP A 45 -1.75 0.81 -8.02
N THR A 46 -1.08 1.24 -6.96
CA THR A 46 -1.52 1.30 -5.58
C THR A 46 -2.94 1.89 -5.51
N ALA A 47 -3.94 1.09 -5.85
CA ALA A 47 -5.34 1.36 -5.67
C ALA A 47 -5.44 1.32 -4.17
N ALA A 48 -5.53 2.52 -3.57
CA ALA A 48 -5.52 2.79 -2.15
C ALA A 48 -5.80 1.51 -1.37
N ALA A 49 -4.73 0.90 -0.80
CA ALA A 49 -4.84 -0.41 -0.18
C ALA A 49 -5.95 -0.32 0.87
N LEU A 50 -7.11 -0.89 0.56
CA LEU A 50 -8.27 -0.79 1.44
C LEU A 50 -7.87 -1.44 2.77
N PRO A 51 -8.24 -0.83 3.90
CA PRO A 51 -7.82 -1.31 5.22
C PRO A 51 -8.30 -2.74 5.50
N PHE A 52 -9.33 -3.20 4.78
CA PHE A 52 -9.91 -4.53 4.91
C PHE A 52 -10.10 -5.22 3.54
N GLY A 53 -10.13 -6.55 3.55
CA GLY A 53 -10.44 -7.36 2.37
C GLY A 53 -11.93 -7.30 1.99
N ARG A 54 -12.27 -7.71 0.76
CA ARG A 54 -13.67 -7.71 0.26
C ARG A 54 -14.62 -8.47 1.18
N GLN A 55 -14.18 -9.62 1.71
CA GLN A 55 -15.00 -10.47 2.58
C GLN A 55 -15.35 -9.77 3.90
N ASN A 56 -14.40 -9.04 4.50
CA ASN A 56 -14.64 -8.25 5.71
C ASN A 56 -15.65 -7.13 5.47
N TYR A 57 -15.57 -6.46 4.32
CA TYR A 57 -16.57 -5.45 3.96
C TYR A 57 -17.98 -6.03 3.84
N THR A 58 -18.12 -7.25 3.32
CA THR A 58 -19.42 -7.94 3.29
C THR A 58 -19.91 -8.23 4.71
N LEU A 59 -19.04 -8.67 5.62
CA LEU A 59 -19.41 -8.90 7.01
C LEU A 59 -19.81 -7.61 7.74
N MET A 60 -19.13 -6.49 7.50
CA MET A 60 -19.54 -5.18 8.02
C MET A 60 -20.91 -4.77 7.46
N LEU A 61 -21.16 -4.95 6.16
CA LEU A 61 -22.47 -4.59 5.61
C LEU A 61 -23.61 -5.42 6.25
N ILE A 62 -23.34 -6.69 6.54
CA ILE A 62 -24.26 -7.56 7.27
C ILE A 62 -24.44 -7.07 8.71
N GLY A 63 -23.36 -6.72 9.42
CA GLY A 63 -23.42 -6.20 10.79
C GLY A 63 -24.27 -4.94 10.91
N ILE A 64 -24.06 -3.96 10.02
CA ILE A 64 -24.89 -2.76 9.89
C ILE A 64 -26.35 -3.16 9.64
N GLY A 65 -26.60 -4.11 8.73
CA GLY A 65 -27.95 -4.62 8.47
C GLY A 65 -28.64 -5.20 9.70
N VAL A 66 -27.90 -5.94 10.53
CA VAL A 66 -28.41 -6.50 11.79
C VAL A 66 -28.70 -5.40 12.82
N ILE A 67 -27.82 -4.40 12.94
CA ILE A 67 -28.03 -3.25 13.83
C ILE A 67 -29.31 -2.50 13.43
N LEU A 68 -29.48 -2.22 12.13
CA LEU A 68 -30.68 -1.58 11.60
C LEU A 68 -31.93 -2.43 11.84
N ALA A 69 -31.85 -3.75 11.67
CA ALA A 69 -32.94 -4.65 12.00
C ALA A 69 -33.31 -4.59 13.50
N GLY A 70 -32.33 -4.47 14.40
CA GLY A 70 -32.57 -4.30 15.83
C GLY A 70 -33.32 -3.01 16.16
N PHE A 71 -32.93 -1.89 15.56
CA PHE A 71 -33.67 -0.63 15.69
C PHE A 71 -35.05 -0.69 15.05
N PHE A 72 -35.19 -1.39 13.93
CA PHE A 72 -36.48 -1.60 13.28
C PHE A 72 -37.43 -2.42 14.16
N ILE A 73 -36.93 -3.47 14.84
CA ILE A 73 -37.71 -4.24 15.82
C ILE A 73 -38.20 -3.36 16.96
N MET A 74 -37.37 -2.45 17.48
CA MET A 74 -37.80 -1.50 18.50
C MET A 74 -38.91 -0.58 17.97
N SER A 75 -38.81 -0.15 16.72
CA SER A 75 -39.80 0.72 16.08
C SER A 75 -41.12 0.02 15.77
N LEU A 76 -41.14 -1.30 15.69
CA LEU A 76 -42.37 -2.10 15.48
C LEU A 76 -43.13 -2.36 16.78
N ASP A 77 -42.56 -2.01 17.93
CA ASP A 77 -43.23 -2.19 19.20
C ASP A 77 -44.48 -1.30 19.28
N LYS A 78 -45.58 -1.88 19.78
CA LYS A 78 -46.90 -1.24 19.83
C LYS A 78 -47.19 -0.58 21.17
N GLU A 79 -46.37 -0.87 22.17
CA GLU A 79 -46.45 -0.25 23.49
C GLU A 79 -46.02 1.22 23.42
N GLU A 80 -46.58 2.04 24.32
CA GLU A 80 -46.25 3.46 24.38
C GLU A 80 -44.75 3.65 24.63
N PHE A 81 -44.11 4.52 23.84
CA PHE A 81 -42.66 4.75 23.83
C PHE A 81 -41.79 3.52 23.54
N GLY A 82 -42.36 2.41 23.06
CA GLY A 82 -41.62 1.17 22.82
C GLY A 82 -41.17 0.48 24.12
N PHE A 83 -41.92 0.66 25.21
CA PHE A 83 -41.68 -0.03 26.48
C PHE A 83 -42.12 -1.50 26.51
N GLY A 84 -42.50 -2.05 25.36
CA GLY A 84 -42.81 -3.46 25.22
C GLY A 84 -41.56 -4.31 25.22
N PHE A 85 -41.77 -5.63 25.19
CA PHE A 85 -40.68 -6.60 25.19
C PHE A 85 -39.76 -6.42 23.98
N LEU A 86 -40.33 -6.08 22.81
CA LEU A 86 -39.59 -5.93 21.57
C LEU A 86 -38.65 -4.73 21.61
N GLY A 87 -39.10 -3.60 22.16
CA GLY A 87 -38.29 -2.38 22.28
C GLY A 87 -37.32 -2.41 23.45
N LEU A 88 -37.72 -2.93 24.61
CA LEU A 88 -36.91 -2.85 25.83
C LEU A 88 -35.87 -3.97 25.96
N THR A 89 -36.14 -5.15 25.37
CA THR A 89 -35.26 -6.32 25.51
C THR A 89 -34.74 -6.84 24.17
N LEU A 90 -35.64 -7.21 23.24
CA LEU A 90 -35.23 -7.89 22.02
C LEU A 90 -34.42 -6.98 21.10
N GLY A 91 -34.90 -5.76 20.86
CA GLY A 91 -34.21 -4.75 20.06
C GLY A 91 -32.79 -4.51 20.57
N PRO A 92 -32.59 -4.14 21.85
CA PRO A 92 -31.25 -3.91 22.38
C PRO A 92 -30.34 -5.13 22.28
N ILE A 93 -30.86 -6.34 22.52
CA ILE A 93 -30.08 -7.58 22.37
C ILE A 93 -29.64 -7.79 20.92
N VAL A 94 -30.52 -7.57 19.95
CA VAL A 94 -30.20 -7.69 18.52
C VAL A 94 -29.16 -6.66 18.10
N VAL A 95 -29.32 -5.40 18.53
CA VAL A 95 -28.35 -4.32 18.27
C VAL A 95 -26.98 -4.68 18.85
N MET A 96 -26.92 -5.17 20.08
CA MET A 96 -25.68 -5.63 20.72
C MET A 96 -25.03 -6.78 19.94
N GLY A 97 -25.82 -7.74 19.46
CA GLY A 97 -25.33 -8.81 18.58
C GLY A 97 -24.77 -8.29 17.25
N GLY A 98 -25.43 -7.29 16.65
CA GLY A 98 -24.96 -6.59 15.46
C GLY A 98 -23.62 -5.89 15.69
N PHE A 99 -23.45 -5.21 16.83
CA PHE A 99 -22.15 -4.63 17.22
C PHE A 99 -21.08 -5.69 17.40
N MET A 100 -21.38 -6.84 18.00
CA MET A 100 -20.42 -7.95 18.11
C MET A 100 -19.98 -8.45 16.73
N LEU A 101 -20.90 -8.51 15.76
CA LEU A 101 -20.56 -8.83 14.37
C LEU A 101 -19.65 -7.78 13.73
N GLU A 102 -19.87 -6.49 13.98
CA GLU A 102 -18.96 -5.42 13.52
C GLU A 102 -17.56 -5.58 14.12
N PHE A 103 -17.47 -5.80 15.43
CA PHE A 103 -16.18 -6.05 16.08
C PHE A 103 -15.48 -7.26 15.47
N PHE A 104 -16.21 -8.35 15.22
CA PHE A 104 -15.66 -9.52 14.55
C PHE A 104 -15.24 -9.22 13.11
N ALA A 105 -16.03 -8.48 12.34
CA ALA A 105 -15.72 -8.12 10.96
C ALA A 105 -14.47 -7.25 10.83
N ILE A 106 -14.25 -6.35 11.79
CA ILE A 106 -13.06 -5.48 11.84
C ILE A 106 -11.82 -6.28 12.28
N LEU A 107 -11.97 -7.14 13.29
CA LEU A 107 -10.85 -7.92 13.85
C LEU A 107 -10.49 -9.16 13.01
N ALA A 108 -11.42 -9.66 12.21
CA ALA A 108 -11.19 -10.80 11.33
C ALA A 108 -10.04 -10.47 10.38
N ARG A 109 -8.92 -11.19 10.53
CA ARG A 109 -7.81 -11.04 9.57
C ARG A 109 -8.29 -11.59 8.23
N PRO A 110 -8.13 -10.86 7.11
CA PRO A 110 -8.40 -11.42 5.80
C PRO A 110 -7.51 -12.64 5.63
N LYS A 111 -8.11 -13.83 5.44
CA LYS A 111 -7.36 -15.02 5.04
C LYS A 111 -6.88 -14.73 3.62
N ALA A 112 -5.62 -14.33 3.52
CA ALA A 112 -4.93 -14.09 2.26
C ALA A 112 -4.86 -15.38 1.43
#